data_AF-A0A528CIC9-F1
#
_entry.id   AF-A0A528CIC9-F1
#
_cell.length_a   1.000
_cell.length_b   1.000
_cell.length_c   1.000
_cell.angle_alpha   90.00
_cell.angle_beta   90.00
_cell.angle_gamma   90.00
#
_symmetry.space_group_name_H-M   'P 1'
#
loop_
_entity.id
_entity.type
_entity.pdbx_description
1 polymer ?
#
loop_
_entity_poly.entity_id
_entity_poly.type
_entity_poly.pdbx_seq_one_letter_code
_entity_poly.pdbx_strand_id
1 'polypeptide(L)' 'ISELAVCKSAQGLGIGKGLLDEVRRQLGPSVAISLISVPDAVGFYERIGMKRMPDAFWFGRER' A
#
# COMPACT_ATOMS: atom_id res chain seq x y z
N ILE A 1 2.84 -4.88 -4.35
CA ILE A 1 3.25 -3.62 -5.02
C ILE A 1 4.59 -3.23 -4.42
N SER A 2 5.61 -3.10 -5.25
CA SER A 2 6.97 -2.83 -4.77
C SER A 2 7.19 -1.36 -4.45
N GLU A 3 6.64 -0.43 -5.25
CA GLU A 3 6.82 1.01 -5.07
C GLU A 3 5.50 1.75 -5.34
N LEU A 4 4.85 2.24 -4.30
CA LEU A 4 3.73 3.19 -4.42
C LEU A 4 4.08 4.44 -3.63
N ALA A 5 4.22 5.56 -4.34
CA ALA A 5 4.51 6.85 -3.74
C ALA A 5 3.64 7.94 -4.36
N VAL A 6 3.21 8.88 -3.53
CA VAL A 6 2.56 10.12 -3.96
C VAL A 6 3.41 11.27 -3.46
N CYS A 7 3.78 12.19 -4.37
CA CYS A 7 4.52 13.40 -4.02
C CYS A 7 3.85 14.13 -2.85
N LYS A 8 4.64 14.64 -1.90
CA LYS A 8 4.12 15.32 -0.70
C LYS A 8 3.10 16.41 -1.02
N SER A 9 3.36 17.23 -2.05
CA SER A 9 2.46 18.30 -2.51
C SER A 9 1.12 17.81 -3.05
N ALA A 10 1.00 16.52 -3.39
CA ALA A 10 -0.19 15.90 -3.94
C ALA A 10 -0.83 14.87 -2.97
N GLN A 11 -0.29 14.72 -1.77
CA GLN A 11 -0.89 13.89 -0.72
C GLN A 11 -2.19 14.53 -0.20
N GLY A 12 -3.08 13.70 0.36
CA GLY A 12 -4.39 14.16 0.85
C GLY A 12 -5.46 14.33 -0.24
N LEU A 13 -5.08 14.30 -1.52
CA LEU A 13 -6.01 14.46 -2.66
C LEU A 13 -6.64 13.13 -3.14
N GLY A 14 -6.46 12.04 -2.39
CA GLY A 14 -7.00 10.72 -2.74
C GLY A 14 -6.24 9.94 -3.83
N ILE A 15 -5.15 10.48 -4.37
CA ILE A 15 -4.37 9.87 -5.46
C ILE A 15 -3.91 8.45 -5.13
N GLY A 16 -3.35 8.23 -3.94
CA GLY A 16 -2.86 6.90 -3.54
C GLY A 16 -3.96 5.84 -3.51
N LYS A 17 -5.19 6.22 -3.11
CA LYS A 17 -6.35 5.33 -3.14
C LYS A 17 -6.76 5.04 -4.57
N GLY A 18 -6.83 6.07 -5.42
CA GLY A 18 -7.17 5.92 -6.83
C GLY A 18 -6.21 4.99 -7.57
N LEU A 19 -4.89 5.12 -7.33
CA LEU A 19 -3.88 4.21 -7.88
C LEU A 19 -4.12 2.76 -7.46
N LEU A 20 -4.41 2.51 -6.18
CA LEU A 20 -4.69 1.16 -5.67
C LEU A 20 -6.01 0.58 -6.20
N ASP A 21 -7.05 1.40 -6.31
CA ASP A 21 -8.33 0.99 -6.87
C ASP A 21 -8.16 0.57 -8.33
N GLU A 22 -7.36 1.32 -9.11
CA GLU A 22 -7.09 0.99 -10.50
C GLU A 22 -6.29 -0.31 -10.65
N VAL A 23 -5.28 -0.53 -9.79
CA VAL A 23 -4.54 -1.81 -9.76
C VAL A 23 -5.49 -2.97 -9.45
N ARG A 24 -6.37 -2.83 -8.46
CA ARG A 24 -7.37 -3.86 -8.11
C ARG A 24 -8.35 -4.11 -9.26
N ARG A 25 -8.76 -3.05 -9.97
CA ARG A 25 -9.65 -3.14 -11.13
C ARG A 25 -9.01 -3.93 -12.28
N GLN A 26 -7.73 -3.67 -12.57
CA GLN A 26 -7.03 -4.35 -13.66
C GLN A 26 -6.67 -5.81 -13.34
N LEU A 27 -6.21 -6.09 -12.12
CA LEU A 27 -5.80 -7.44 -11.72
C LEU A 27 -6.98 -8.36 -11.38
N GLY A 28 -8.11 -7.77 -10.98
CA GLY A 28 -9.29 -8.51 -10.55
C GLY A 28 -9.15 -9.15 -9.16
N PRO A 29 -10.21 -9.81 -8.67
CA PRO A 29 -10.29 -10.29 -7.28
C PRO A 29 -9.43 -11.53 -6.99
N SER A 30 -8.96 -12.23 -8.03
CA SER A 30 -8.16 -13.46 -7.88
C SER A 30 -6.67 -13.19 -7.62
N VAL A 31 -6.25 -11.92 -7.59
CA VAL A 31 -4.87 -11.53 -7.35
C VAL A 31 -4.75 -10.80 -6.02
N ALA A 32 -3.91 -11.30 -5.13
CA ALA A 32 -3.61 -10.65 -3.86
C ALA A 32 -2.61 -9.49 -4.06
N ILE A 33 -2.80 -8.41 -3.30
CA ILE A 33 -1.90 -7.27 -3.26
C ILE A 33 -1.37 -7.11 -1.84
N SER A 34 -0.06 -7.24 -1.67
CA SER A 34 0.66 -6.97 -0.43
C SER A 34 1.68 -5.84 -0.61
N LEU A 35 2.00 -5.17 0.50
CA LEU A 35 3.07 -4.18 0.61
C LEU A 35 3.58 -4.10 2.05
N ILE A 36 4.79 -3.56 2.21
CA ILE A 36 5.36 -3.19 3.50
C ILE A 36 5.30 -1.66 3.60
N SER A 37 4.58 -1.14 4.60
CA SER A 37 4.36 0.30 4.76
C SER A 37 5.46 0.94 5.61
N VAL A 38 5.79 2.20 5.30
CA VAL A 38 6.45 3.09 6.28
C VAL A 38 5.47 3.44 7.42
N PRO A 39 5.94 3.74 8.64
CA PRO A 39 5.08 3.98 9.80
C PRO A 39 3.98 5.03 9.56
N ASP A 40 4.34 6.17 8.97
CA ASP A 40 3.44 7.31 8.76
C ASP A 40 2.29 7.00 7.78
N ALA A 41 2.45 5.99 6.92
CA ALA A 41 1.45 5.61 5.92
C ALA A 41 0.53 4.46 6.37
N VAL A 42 0.78 3.84 7.53
CA VAL A 42 0.01 2.66 7.98
C VAL A 42 -1.48 2.98 8.09
N GLY A 43 -1.84 4.09 8.73
CA GLY A 43 -3.23 4.50 8.90
C GLY A 43 -3.94 4.89 7.59
N PHE A 44 -3.19 5.15 6.52
CA PHE A 44 -3.77 5.29 5.18
C PHE A 44 -4.22 3.93 4.63
N TYR A 45 -3.35 2.91 4.67
CA TYR A 45 -3.68 1.58 4.15
C TYR A 45 -4.82 0.90 4.92
N GLU A 46 -4.88 1.08 6.25
CA GLU A 46 -5.99 0.58 7.06
C GLU A 46 -7.32 1.25 6.69
N ARG A 47 -7.35 2.58 6.51
CA ARG A 47 -8.58 3.31 6.13
C ARG A 47 -9.14 2.89 4.77
N ILE A 48 -8.29 2.49 3.82
CA ILE A 48 -8.73 2.02 2.51
C ILE A 48 -9.08 0.52 2.48
N GLY A 49 -9.07 -0.15 3.64
CA GLY A 49 -9.55 -1.52 3.80
C GLY A 49 -8.50 -2.60 3.58
N MET A 50 -7.20 -2.26 3.54
CA MET A 50 -6.16 -3.29 3.57
C MET A 50 -6.05 -3.89 4.96
N LYS A 51 -5.97 -5.23 5.03
CA LYS A 51 -5.80 -5.95 6.29
C LYS A 51 -4.32 -5.95 6.69
N ARG A 52 -4.02 -5.58 7.93
CA ARG A 52 -2.69 -5.72 8.52
C ARG A 52 -2.33 -7.21 8.66
N MET A 53 -1.11 -7.57 8.30
CA MET A 53 -0.59 -8.94 8.37
C MET A 53 0.30 -9.09 9.61
N PRO A 54 -0.17 -9.75 10.69
CA PRO A 54 0.62 -9.90 11.92
C PRO A 54 1.78 -10.90 11.78
N ASP A 55 1.60 -11.94 10.95
CA ASP A 55 2.57 -13.03 10.78
C ASP A 55 3.54 -12.78 9.61
N ALA A 56 3.96 -11.53 9.41
CA ALA A 56 4.93 -11.16 8.40
C ALA A 56 6.36 -11.23 8.95
N PHE A 57 7.27 -11.88 8.22
CA PHE A 57 8.68 -12.03 8.59
C PHE A 57 9.56 -11.33 7.54
N TRP A 58 10.63 -10.68 7.98
CA TRP A 58 11.49 -9.85 7.12
C TRP A 58 12.94 -9.89 7.58
N PHE A 59 13.86 -10.14 6.64
CA PHE A 59 15.28 -9.82 6.83
C PHE A 59 15.57 -8.46 6.22
N GLY A 60 15.98 -7.52 7.07
CA GLY A 60 16.43 -6.20 6.64
C GLY A 60 17.71 -6.25 5.84
N ARG A 61 18.01 -5.15 5.15
CA ARG A 61 19.32 -4.96 4.59
C ARG A 61 20.34 -4.83 5.72
N GLU A 62 21.49 -5.50 5.59
CA GLU A 62 22.60 -5.38 6.54
C GLU A 62 23.43 -4.09 6.31
N ARG A 63 23.22 -3.41 5.17
CA ARG A 63 23.75 -2.09 4.81
C ARG A 63 22.78 -1.29 3.95
#